data_AF-A0A6P6DP83-F1
#
_entry.id   AF-A0A6P6DP83-F1
#
_cell.length_a   1.000
_cell.length_b   1.000
_cell.length_c   1.000
_cell.angle_alpha   90.00
_cell.angle_beta   90.00
_cell.angle_gamma   90.00
#
_symmetry.space_group_name_H-M   'P 1'
#
loop_
_entity.id
_entity.type
_entity.pdbx_description
1 polymer ?
#
loop_
_entity_poly.entity_id
_entity_poly.type
_entity_poly.pdbx_seq_one_letter_code
_entity_poly.pdbx_strand_id
1 'polypeptide(L)'
;MESTLQLGHALRPYGLWGFYRYPACGNGWHHMTSNYTGRCHEATLARNTQLHWLWAASSALFPSIYLPPKLPPAYRQTFVQHRLEEAFRVALAGYPHPLPVLAYIRLTHRHSGKFLSQDDLIQTIGVSAALGAAGVVLWGDLSFSSSEEECWHLHDYLVGTLGPYVTNVTTATMACSQQQCHGHGRCARRNPEQREAFLHMQPDGSLGTWESFSCRCYQGWAGPTCREPRPGGRPKEAA
;
A
#
# COMPACT_ATOMS: atom_id res chain seq x y z
N MET A 1 -18.17 12.08 -9.66
CA MET A 1 -17.25 11.07 -9.09
C MET A 1 -18.03 9.89 -8.55
N GLU A 2 -18.98 10.10 -7.63
CA GLU A 2 -19.80 9.02 -7.05
C GLU A 2 -20.57 8.20 -8.08
N SER A 3 -21.39 8.84 -8.93
CA SER A 3 -22.18 8.16 -9.96
C SER A 3 -21.34 7.33 -10.94
N THR A 4 -20.11 7.76 -11.23
CA THR A 4 -19.16 7.02 -12.07
C THR A 4 -18.71 5.73 -11.40
N LEU A 5 -18.40 5.76 -10.09
CA LEU A 5 -18.03 4.55 -9.34
C LEU A 5 -19.23 3.60 -9.23
N GLN A 6 -20.42 4.13 -8.95
CA GLN A 6 -21.65 3.35 -8.87
C GLN A 6 -21.96 2.64 -10.20
N LEU A 7 -21.82 3.35 -11.32
CA LEU A 7 -22.00 2.75 -12.65
C LEU A 7 -20.93 1.68 -12.94
N GLY A 8 -19.66 1.95 -12.60
CA GLY A 8 -18.58 0.98 -12.74
C GLY A 8 -18.86 -0.31 -11.96
N HIS A 9 -19.29 -0.18 -10.70
CA HIS A 9 -19.67 -1.31 -9.87
C HIS A 9 -20.91 -2.04 -10.43
N ALA A 10 -21.94 -1.32 -10.87
CA ALA A 10 -23.15 -1.93 -11.46
C ALA A 10 -22.83 -2.76 -12.71
N LEU A 11 -21.92 -2.27 -13.56
CA LEU A 11 -21.51 -2.97 -14.79
C LEU A 11 -20.48 -4.07 -14.53
N ARG A 12 -19.62 -3.92 -13.52
CA ARG A 12 -18.53 -4.84 -13.18
C ARG A 12 -18.43 -4.97 -11.65
N PRO A 13 -19.30 -5.79 -11.02
CA PRO A 13 -19.45 -5.84 -9.56
C PRO A 13 -18.23 -6.38 -8.82
N TYR A 14 -17.39 -7.17 -9.48
CA TYR A 14 -16.15 -7.70 -8.90
C TYR A 14 -14.93 -6.79 -9.14
N GLY A 15 -15.12 -5.64 -9.79
CA GLY A 15 -14.05 -4.67 -10.02
C GLY A 15 -13.65 -3.95 -8.73
N LEU A 16 -12.35 -3.71 -8.56
CA LEU A 16 -11.81 -2.84 -7.53
C LEU A 16 -11.81 -1.38 -8.02
N TRP A 17 -12.93 -0.70 -7.80
CA TRP A 17 -13.21 0.65 -8.25
C TRP A 17 -12.81 1.68 -7.21
N GLY A 18 -12.06 2.68 -7.65
CA GLY A 18 -11.61 3.80 -6.84
C GLY A 18 -10.83 4.78 -7.71
N PHE A 19 -10.63 6.01 -7.21
CA PHE A 19 -9.87 7.02 -7.94
C PHE A 19 -8.39 7.00 -7.56
N TYR A 20 -7.53 7.06 -8.57
CA TYR A 20 -6.09 7.31 -8.41
C TYR A 20 -5.83 8.56 -7.56
N ARG A 21 -4.84 8.47 -6.65
CA ARG A 21 -4.40 9.50 -5.68
C ARG A 21 -5.29 9.71 -4.47
N TYR A 22 -6.39 8.98 -4.32
CA TYR A 22 -7.27 9.14 -3.17
C TYR A 22 -7.08 8.03 -2.12
N PRO A 23 -7.08 8.39 -0.82
CA PRO A 23 -7.11 9.74 -0.27
C PRO A 23 -5.76 10.48 -0.44
N ALA A 24 -5.83 11.82 -0.38
CA ALA A 24 -4.64 12.65 -0.26
C ALA A 24 -4.25 12.83 1.21
N CYS A 25 -2.98 13.09 1.51
CA CYS A 25 -2.49 13.36 2.87
C CYS A 25 -2.03 14.82 3.06
N GLY A 26 -1.70 15.53 1.98
CA GLY A 26 -1.21 16.91 2.07
C GLY A 26 0.21 17.03 2.66
N ASN A 27 0.94 15.92 2.82
CA ASN A 27 2.28 15.88 3.42
C ASN A 27 3.42 16.08 2.39
N GLY A 28 3.26 17.01 1.45
CA GLY A 28 4.28 17.29 0.44
C GLY A 28 5.60 17.79 1.06
N TRP A 29 6.72 17.50 0.40
CA TRP A 29 8.03 18.03 0.79
C TRP A 29 8.27 19.40 0.17
N HIS A 30 8.65 20.37 1.01
CA HIS A 30 9.05 21.71 0.61
C HIS A 30 10.38 22.06 1.30
N HIS A 31 11.38 22.47 0.50
CA HIS A 31 12.79 22.62 0.91
C HIS A 31 13.05 23.60 2.08
N MET A 32 12.05 24.39 2.47
CA MET A 32 12.10 25.39 3.55
C MET A 32 11.52 24.87 4.88
N THR A 33 11.17 23.59 4.98
CA THR A 33 10.58 23.01 6.21
C THR A 33 11.68 22.49 7.15
N SER A 34 11.95 23.22 8.22
CA SER A 34 12.92 22.81 9.26
C SER A 34 12.42 21.66 10.14
N ASN A 35 11.10 21.45 10.23
CA ASN A 35 10.46 20.47 11.11
C ASN A 35 9.50 19.53 10.34
N TYR A 36 9.97 18.91 9.27
CA TYR A 36 9.14 18.00 8.49
C TYR A 36 8.93 16.66 9.23
N THR A 37 7.67 16.36 9.56
CA THR A 37 7.29 15.12 10.29
C THR A 37 6.74 14.03 9.38
N GLY A 38 6.40 14.38 8.13
CA GLY A 38 5.67 13.50 7.20
C GLY A 38 4.17 13.34 7.51
N ARG A 39 3.66 13.94 8.59
CA ARG A 39 2.23 13.87 8.97
C ARG A 39 1.32 14.52 7.93
N CYS A 40 0.12 13.98 7.79
CA CYS A 40 -0.92 14.60 6.97
C CYS A 40 -1.33 15.95 7.57
N HIS A 41 -1.62 16.91 6.69
CA HIS A 41 -2.10 18.23 7.13
C HIS A 41 -3.52 18.10 7.69
N GLU A 42 -3.80 18.70 8.84
CA GLU A 42 -5.10 18.55 9.53
C GLU A 42 -6.29 18.96 8.65
N ALA A 43 -6.17 20.06 7.91
CA ALA A 43 -7.19 20.47 6.94
C ALA A 43 -7.44 19.42 5.84
N THR A 44 -6.42 18.63 5.46
CA THR A 44 -6.60 17.54 4.49
C THR A 44 -7.35 16.37 5.14
N LEU A 45 -7.03 16.02 6.38
CA LEU A 45 -7.74 14.98 7.14
C LEU A 45 -9.22 15.34 7.32
N ALA A 46 -9.52 16.58 7.70
CA ALA A 46 -10.88 17.10 7.85
C ALA A 46 -11.64 17.02 6.52
N ARG A 47 -11.01 17.42 5.40
CA ARG A 47 -11.60 17.30 4.06
C ARG A 47 -11.85 15.85 3.67
N ASN A 48 -10.93 14.94 3.96
CA ASN A 48 -11.12 13.52 3.68
C ASN A 48 -12.28 12.92 4.49
N THR A 49 -12.51 13.38 5.72
CA THR A 49 -13.70 12.98 6.51
C THR A 49 -14.99 13.45 5.83
N GLN A 50 -15.01 14.65 5.24
CA GLN A 50 -16.17 15.15 4.47
C GLN A 50 -16.40 14.40 3.14
N LEU A 51 -15.37 13.71 2.62
CA LEU A 51 -15.46 12.87 1.43
C LEU A 51 -15.97 11.45 1.72
N HIS A 52 -16.67 11.23 2.83
CA HIS A 52 -17.30 9.94 3.18
C HIS A 52 -18.02 9.27 2.00
N TRP A 53 -18.78 10.04 1.21
CA TRP A 53 -19.52 9.56 0.04
C TRP A 53 -18.60 8.90 -1.01
N LEU A 54 -17.38 9.40 -1.16
CA LEU A 54 -16.41 8.86 -2.11
C LEU A 54 -15.91 7.49 -1.65
N TRP A 55 -15.65 7.34 -0.36
CA TRP A 55 -15.22 6.08 0.25
C TRP A 55 -16.34 5.04 0.18
N ALA A 56 -17.55 5.44 0.55
CA ALA A 56 -18.75 4.59 0.50
C ALA A 56 -19.15 4.15 -0.92
N ALA A 57 -18.73 4.87 -1.97
CA ALA A 57 -18.95 4.45 -3.36
C ALA A 57 -17.78 3.64 -3.96
N SER A 58 -16.63 3.57 -3.27
CA SER A 58 -15.43 2.86 -3.74
C SER A 58 -15.40 1.42 -3.24
N SER A 59 -14.81 0.50 -4.02
CA SER A 59 -14.48 -0.86 -3.58
C SER A 59 -12.98 -1.08 -3.37
N ALA A 60 -12.13 -0.07 -3.63
CA ALA A 60 -10.72 -0.03 -3.26
C ALA A 60 -10.20 1.41 -3.18
N LEU A 61 -9.07 1.61 -2.49
CA LEU A 61 -8.39 2.90 -2.39
C LEU A 61 -7.02 2.85 -3.08
N PHE A 62 -6.66 3.94 -3.76
CA PHE A 62 -5.46 4.03 -4.60
C PHE A 62 -4.60 5.26 -4.25
N PRO A 63 -4.08 5.38 -3.01
CA PRO A 63 -3.24 6.49 -2.63
C PRO A 63 -1.94 6.46 -3.45
N SER A 64 -1.51 7.60 -3.97
CA SER A 64 -0.16 7.71 -4.56
C SER A 64 0.83 7.93 -3.44
N ILE A 65 1.92 7.19 -3.41
CA ILE A 65 3.03 7.34 -2.46
C ILE A 65 4.34 7.68 -3.17
N TYR A 66 4.24 8.36 -4.31
CA TYR A 66 5.40 8.75 -5.11
C TYR A 66 6.30 9.67 -4.27
N LEU A 67 7.58 9.30 -4.15
CA LEU A 67 8.55 10.09 -3.42
C LEU A 67 8.71 11.48 -4.06
N PRO A 68 8.53 12.57 -3.29
CA PRO A 68 8.77 13.92 -3.78
C PRO A 68 10.23 14.11 -4.19
N PRO A 69 10.51 14.94 -5.22
CA PRO A 69 11.87 15.32 -5.56
C PRO A 69 12.63 15.87 -4.35
N LYS A 70 13.88 15.46 -4.20
CA LYS A 70 14.78 15.91 -3.12
C LYS A 70 14.29 15.61 -1.70
N LEU A 71 13.31 14.71 -1.50
CA LEU A 71 12.95 14.24 -0.16
C LEU A 71 14.13 13.45 0.43
N PRO A 72 14.71 13.90 1.57
CA PRO A 72 15.81 13.20 2.22
C PRO A 72 15.43 11.76 2.60
N PRO A 73 16.36 10.78 2.51
CA PRO A 73 16.11 9.40 2.90
C PRO A 73 15.47 9.25 4.29
N ALA A 74 15.91 10.04 5.27
CA ALA A 74 15.39 10.01 6.64
C ALA A 74 13.86 10.27 6.78
N TYR A 75 13.24 10.84 5.75
CA TYR A 75 11.82 11.22 5.76
C TYR A 75 10.95 10.41 4.78
N ARG A 76 11.54 9.52 3.95
CA ARG A 76 10.77 8.77 2.94
C ARG A 76 9.81 7.80 3.60
N GLN A 77 10.28 7.05 4.59
CA GLN A 77 9.43 6.15 5.35
C GLN A 77 8.24 6.87 6.01
N THR A 78 8.48 7.98 6.72
CA THR A 78 7.39 8.72 7.40
C THR A 78 6.43 9.34 6.41
N PHE A 79 6.92 9.84 5.27
CA PHE A 79 6.07 10.32 4.18
C PHE A 79 5.12 9.24 3.66
N VAL A 80 5.63 8.03 3.40
CA VAL A 80 4.83 6.92 2.88
C VAL A 80 3.87 6.40 3.96
N GLN A 81 4.35 6.23 5.19
CA GLN A 81 3.58 5.70 6.32
C GLN A 81 2.30 6.51 6.54
N HIS A 82 2.38 7.83 6.71
CA HIS A 82 1.19 8.64 7.02
C HIS A 82 0.18 8.67 5.86
N ARG A 83 0.62 8.52 4.60
CA ARG A 83 -0.29 8.44 3.44
C ARG A 83 -1.09 7.15 3.45
N LEU A 84 -0.45 6.05 3.84
CA LEU A 84 -1.10 4.75 3.96
C LEU A 84 -1.99 4.69 5.20
N GLU A 85 -1.56 5.23 6.33
CA GLU A 85 -2.37 5.35 7.54
C GLU A 85 -3.65 6.15 7.26
N GLU A 86 -3.57 7.24 6.49
CA GLU A 86 -4.76 7.98 6.09
C GLU A 86 -5.68 7.17 5.16
N ALA A 87 -5.11 6.39 4.23
CA ALA A 87 -5.89 5.45 3.43
C ALA A 87 -6.61 4.42 4.29
N PHE A 88 -5.93 3.81 5.27
CA PHE A 88 -6.56 2.87 6.19
C PHE A 88 -7.61 3.52 7.10
N ARG A 89 -7.39 4.77 7.52
CA ARG A 89 -8.37 5.50 8.34
C ARG A 89 -9.69 5.68 7.60
N VAL A 90 -9.64 6.12 6.33
CA VAL A 90 -10.87 6.32 5.54
C VAL A 90 -11.44 5.02 4.96
N ALA A 91 -10.62 3.96 4.84
CA ALA A 91 -11.08 2.64 4.40
C ALA A 91 -12.14 2.02 5.31
N LEU A 92 -12.21 2.45 6.58
CA LEU A 92 -13.18 2.01 7.57
C LEU A 92 -14.50 2.82 7.53
N ALA A 93 -14.57 3.90 6.75
CA ALA A 93 -15.75 4.76 6.70
C ALA A 93 -16.89 4.07 5.92
N GLY A 94 -17.83 3.47 6.65
CA GLY A 94 -19.09 2.96 6.11
C GLY A 94 -19.13 1.45 5.80
N TYR A 95 -18.06 0.69 6.11
CA TYR A 95 -18.00 -0.74 5.79
C TYR A 95 -17.73 -1.64 7.01
N PRO A 96 -18.33 -2.85 7.07
CA PRO A 96 -18.00 -3.85 8.10
C PRO A 96 -16.57 -4.40 8.01
N HIS A 97 -15.94 -4.23 6.85
CA HIS A 97 -14.55 -4.62 6.57
C HIS A 97 -13.85 -3.47 5.84
N PRO A 98 -12.59 -3.15 6.17
CA PRO A 98 -11.87 -2.07 5.52
C PRO A 98 -11.70 -2.32 4.03
N LEU A 99 -11.86 -1.27 3.23
CA LEU A 99 -11.54 -1.32 1.79
C LEU A 99 -10.07 -1.73 1.55
N PRO A 100 -9.78 -2.55 0.53
CA PRO A 100 -8.42 -2.86 0.15
C PRO A 100 -7.68 -1.58 -0.31
N VAL A 101 -6.46 -1.39 0.20
CA VAL A 101 -5.58 -0.27 -0.18
C VAL A 101 -4.51 -0.78 -1.13
N LEU A 102 -4.46 -0.25 -2.35
CA LEU A 102 -3.42 -0.55 -3.34
C LEU A 102 -2.59 0.71 -3.60
N ALA A 103 -1.38 0.75 -3.06
CA ALA A 103 -0.57 1.96 -3.09
C ALA A 103 0.10 2.15 -4.47
N TYR A 104 -0.10 3.32 -5.08
CA TYR A 104 0.58 3.66 -6.34
C TYR A 104 2.01 4.10 -6.07
N ILE A 105 2.97 3.39 -6.67
CA ILE A 105 4.40 3.65 -6.58
C ILE A 105 4.94 3.95 -7.98
N ARG A 106 5.80 4.96 -8.09
CA ARG A 106 6.53 5.25 -9.33
C ARG A 106 7.87 4.52 -9.28
N LEU A 107 8.28 3.90 -10.38
CA LEU A 107 9.57 3.19 -10.44
C LEU A 107 10.79 4.11 -10.41
N THR A 108 10.60 5.40 -10.67
CA THR A 108 11.68 6.41 -10.73
C THR A 108 11.40 7.60 -9.81
N HIS A 109 12.48 8.25 -9.40
CA HIS A 109 12.42 9.56 -8.75
C HIS A 109 11.87 10.60 -9.72
N ARG A 110 10.85 11.33 -9.28
CA ARG A 110 10.12 12.27 -10.13
C ARG A 110 11.07 13.32 -10.72
N HIS A 111 11.00 13.51 -12.04
CA HIS A 111 11.81 14.45 -12.83
C HIS A 111 13.30 14.14 -12.96
N SER A 112 13.78 12.97 -12.51
CA SER A 112 15.19 12.59 -12.64
C SER A 112 15.46 11.45 -13.62
N GLY A 113 14.45 10.67 -13.99
CA GLY A 113 14.62 9.41 -14.75
C GLY A 113 15.28 8.27 -13.95
N LYS A 114 15.94 8.58 -12.82
CA LYS A 114 16.64 7.59 -12.00
C LYS A 114 15.66 6.62 -11.31
N PHE A 115 15.85 5.32 -11.52
CA PHE A 115 15.13 4.28 -10.82
C PHE A 115 15.32 4.35 -9.29
N LEU A 116 14.30 3.92 -8.56
CA LEU A 116 14.35 3.81 -7.10
C LEU A 116 15.45 2.83 -6.69
N SER A 117 16.25 3.16 -5.67
CA SER A 117 17.22 2.20 -5.12
C SER A 117 16.51 1.13 -4.28
N GLN A 118 17.23 0.08 -3.88
CA GLN A 118 16.70 -0.90 -2.93
C GLN A 118 16.19 -0.24 -1.62
N ASP A 119 16.91 0.75 -1.10
CA ASP A 119 16.47 1.52 0.08
C ASP A 119 15.15 2.28 -0.16
N ASP A 120 14.96 2.82 -1.37
CA ASP A 120 13.69 3.45 -1.75
C ASP A 120 12.55 2.42 -1.82
N LEU A 121 12.83 1.21 -2.31
CA LEU A 121 11.85 0.12 -2.36
C LEU A 121 11.45 -0.35 -0.95
N ILE A 122 12.41 -0.43 -0.02
CA ILE A 122 12.15 -0.68 1.41
C ILE A 122 11.22 0.40 1.96
N GLN A 123 11.52 1.67 1.70
CA GLN A 123 10.77 2.80 2.23
C GLN A 123 9.45 3.10 1.49
N THR A 124 9.12 2.33 0.45
CA THR A 124 7.86 2.45 -0.31
C THR A 124 7.06 1.14 -0.25
N ILE A 125 7.47 0.13 -1.02
CA ILE A 125 6.84 -1.19 -1.05
C ILE A 125 6.93 -1.87 0.32
N GLY A 126 8.09 -1.81 0.98
CA GLY A 126 8.29 -2.43 2.30
C GLY A 126 7.37 -1.85 3.36
N VAL A 127 7.24 -0.52 3.40
CA VAL A 127 6.28 0.17 4.30
C VAL A 127 4.84 -0.23 3.96
N SER A 128 4.51 -0.34 2.67
CA SER A 128 3.18 -0.75 2.23
C SER A 128 2.81 -2.15 2.70
N ALA A 129 3.73 -3.11 2.54
CA ALA A 129 3.58 -4.47 3.03
C ALA A 129 3.49 -4.51 4.56
N ALA A 130 4.39 -3.81 5.27
CA ALA A 130 4.43 -3.80 6.74
C ALA A 130 3.15 -3.22 7.37
N LEU A 131 2.48 -2.28 6.71
CA LEU A 131 1.20 -1.72 7.18
C LEU A 131 -0.02 -2.55 6.75
N GLY A 132 0.17 -3.66 6.03
CA GLY A 132 -0.89 -4.55 5.58
C GLY A 132 -1.69 -4.02 4.38
N ALA A 133 -1.05 -3.27 3.48
CA ALA A 133 -1.66 -2.90 2.20
C ALA A 133 -2.05 -4.15 1.40
N ALA A 134 -3.04 -4.01 0.53
CA ALA A 134 -3.50 -5.11 -0.31
C ALA A 134 -2.54 -5.45 -1.43
N GLY A 135 -1.75 -4.48 -1.83
CA GLY A 135 -0.73 -4.60 -2.84
C GLY A 135 -0.21 -3.21 -3.20
N VAL A 136 0.60 -3.18 -4.25
CA VAL A 136 1.13 -1.95 -4.82
C VAL A 136 0.86 -1.96 -6.32
N VAL A 137 0.62 -0.78 -6.88
CA VAL A 137 0.57 -0.57 -8.33
C VAL A 137 1.87 0.09 -8.75
N LEU A 138 2.70 -0.65 -9.48
CA LEU A 138 3.95 -0.16 -10.04
C LEU A 138 3.66 0.60 -11.32
N TRP A 139 3.94 1.90 -11.31
CA TRP A 139 3.62 2.79 -12.42
C TRP A 139 4.89 3.36 -13.06
N GLY A 140 4.91 3.31 -14.39
CA GLY A 140 5.88 3.94 -15.24
C GLY A 140 5.21 4.78 -16.30
N ASP A 141 5.90 5.81 -16.79
CA ASP A 141 5.49 6.54 -17.96
C ASP A 141 6.22 6.01 -19.21
N LEU A 142 5.80 6.46 -20.39
CA LEU A 142 6.31 5.96 -21.67
C LEU A 142 7.81 6.24 -21.90
N SER A 143 8.47 7.04 -21.06
CA SER A 143 9.91 7.28 -21.20
C SER A 143 10.73 6.01 -21.04
N PHE A 144 10.28 5.05 -20.23
CA PHE A 144 11.01 3.80 -19.95
C PHE A 144 11.08 2.85 -21.15
N SER A 145 10.28 3.10 -22.17
CA SER A 145 10.22 2.29 -23.39
C SER A 145 10.34 3.18 -24.63
N SER A 146 11.02 4.32 -24.50
CA SER A 146 11.15 5.29 -25.59
C SER A 146 12.24 4.94 -26.62
N SER A 147 13.18 4.06 -26.24
CA SER A 147 14.23 3.52 -27.11
C SER A 147 14.58 2.09 -26.68
N GLU A 148 15.34 1.37 -27.51
CA GLU A 148 15.91 0.07 -27.16
C GLU A 148 16.79 0.16 -25.91
N GLU A 149 17.60 1.21 -25.80
CA GLU A 149 18.48 1.48 -24.66
C GLU A 149 17.69 1.67 -23.34
N GLU A 150 16.62 2.47 -23.36
CA GLU A 150 15.76 2.67 -22.18
C GLU A 150 15.03 1.37 -21.77
N CYS A 151 14.62 0.55 -22.74
CA CYS A 151 14.07 -0.77 -22.47
C CYS A 151 15.08 -1.69 -21.77
N TRP A 152 16.36 -1.66 -22.18
CA TRP A 152 17.42 -2.43 -21.52
C TRP A 152 17.73 -1.89 -20.12
N HIS A 153 17.74 -0.58 -19.92
CA HIS A 153 17.85 0.01 -18.58
C HIS A 153 16.70 -0.42 -17.66
N LEU A 154 15.47 -0.45 -18.16
CA LEU A 154 14.33 -0.97 -17.42
C LEU A 154 14.51 -2.46 -17.12
N HIS A 155 14.90 -3.27 -18.11
CA HIS A 155 15.17 -4.70 -17.94
C HIS A 155 16.18 -4.96 -16.81
N ASP A 156 17.33 -4.28 -16.85
CA ASP A 156 18.39 -4.47 -15.86
C ASP A 156 17.94 -4.04 -14.46
N TYR A 157 17.13 -3.00 -14.36
CA TYR A 157 16.51 -2.61 -13.09
C TYR A 157 15.49 -3.65 -12.58
N LEU A 158 14.67 -4.21 -13.47
CA LEU A 158 13.69 -5.25 -13.13
C LEU A 158 14.39 -6.52 -12.65
N VAL A 159 15.42 -6.98 -13.34
CA VAL A 159 16.14 -8.22 -13.01
C VAL A 159 17.07 -8.01 -11.81
N GLY A 160 17.81 -6.90 -11.78
CA GLY A 160 18.87 -6.67 -10.79
C GLY A 160 18.40 -6.08 -9.46
N THR A 161 17.27 -5.36 -9.43
CA THR A 161 16.84 -4.65 -8.21
C THR A 161 15.38 -4.91 -7.85
N LEU A 162 14.44 -4.58 -8.74
CA LEU A 162 13.02 -4.60 -8.39
C LEU A 162 12.49 -6.03 -8.20
N GLY A 163 12.78 -6.93 -9.13
CA GLY A 163 12.32 -8.32 -9.13
C GLY A 163 12.76 -9.10 -7.89
N PRO A 164 14.06 -9.12 -7.54
CA PRO A 164 14.54 -9.76 -6.31
C PRO A 164 13.87 -9.19 -5.06
N TYR A 165 13.73 -7.86 -4.97
CA TYR A 165 13.09 -7.22 -3.82
C TYR A 165 11.59 -7.55 -3.72
N VAL A 166 10.84 -7.50 -4.83
CA VAL A 166 9.42 -7.87 -4.89
C VAL A 166 9.22 -9.33 -4.52
N THR A 167 10.11 -10.22 -4.96
CA THR A 167 10.07 -11.64 -4.61
C THR A 167 10.29 -11.83 -3.11
N ASN A 168 11.27 -11.13 -2.53
CA ASN A 168 11.57 -11.18 -1.10
C ASN A 168 10.35 -10.76 -0.24
N VAL A 169 9.81 -9.56 -0.48
CA VAL A 169 8.68 -9.05 0.31
C VAL A 169 7.40 -9.86 0.10
N THR A 170 7.14 -10.33 -1.12
CA THR A 170 5.97 -11.17 -1.41
C THR A 170 6.07 -12.52 -0.69
N THR A 171 7.25 -13.16 -0.73
CA THR A 171 7.46 -14.44 -0.04
C THR A 171 7.28 -14.30 1.47
N ALA A 172 7.85 -13.26 2.08
CA ALA A 172 7.73 -13.00 3.50
C ALA A 172 6.29 -12.69 3.93
N THR A 173 5.57 -11.86 3.16
CA THR A 173 4.15 -11.53 3.45
C THR A 173 3.24 -12.75 3.33
N MET A 174 3.46 -13.61 2.34
CA MET A 174 2.73 -14.88 2.18
C MET A 174 3.03 -15.84 3.33
N ALA A 175 4.29 -16.00 3.70
CA ALA A 175 4.70 -16.87 4.81
C ALA A 175 4.09 -16.39 6.14
N CYS A 176 4.16 -15.09 6.42
CA CYS A 176 3.54 -14.51 7.62
C CYS A 176 2.03 -14.73 7.65
N SER A 177 1.35 -14.51 6.51
CA SER A 177 -0.09 -14.79 6.37
C SER A 177 -0.43 -16.24 6.72
N GLN A 178 0.32 -17.20 6.20
CA GLN A 178 0.08 -18.62 6.46
C GLN A 178 0.38 -18.99 7.92
N GLN A 179 1.53 -18.58 8.45
CA GLN A 179 2.01 -19.02 9.76
C GLN A 179 1.32 -18.32 10.94
N GLN A 180 1.00 -17.02 10.80
CA GLN A 180 0.43 -16.24 11.90
C GLN A 180 -1.08 -16.01 11.73
N CYS A 181 -1.56 -15.94 10.49
CA CYS A 181 -2.95 -15.59 10.17
C CYS A 181 -3.74 -16.72 9.52
N HIS A 182 -3.23 -17.96 9.55
CA HIS A 182 -3.85 -19.16 8.97
C HIS A 182 -4.21 -19.03 7.47
N GLY A 183 -3.51 -18.17 6.73
CA GLY A 183 -3.84 -17.86 5.33
C GLY A 183 -5.13 -17.06 5.14
N HIS A 184 -5.75 -16.62 6.23
CA HIS A 184 -7.06 -15.94 6.26
C HIS A 184 -6.96 -14.45 6.64
N GLY A 185 -5.74 -13.90 6.61
CA GLY A 185 -5.49 -12.49 6.83
C GLY A 185 -4.11 -12.06 6.41
N ARG A 186 -3.87 -10.75 6.46
CA ARG A 186 -2.56 -10.15 6.20
C ARG A 186 -1.88 -9.79 7.50
N CYS A 187 -0.56 -9.95 7.52
CA CYS A 187 0.24 -9.38 8.58
C CYS A 187 0.32 -7.85 8.43
N ALA A 188 0.08 -7.15 9.53
CA ALA A 188 0.26 -5.72 9.66
C ALA A 188 0.96 -5.44 10.99
N ARG A 189 1.87 -4.46 10.98
CA ARG A 189 2.65 -4.06 12.14
C ARG A 189 1.73 -3.71 13.31
N ARG A 190 2.04 -4.23 14.49
CA ARG A 190 1.26 -4.02 15.73
C ARG A 190 1.32 -2.57 16.19
N ASN A 191 2.55 -2.04 16.30
CA ASN A 191 2.78 -0.68 16.75
C ASN A 191 3.30 0.18 15.57
N PRO A 192 2.60 1.24 15.15
CA PRO A 192 3.07 2.18 14.13
C PRO A 192 4.46 2.78 14.40
N GLU A 193 4.89 2.84 15.66
CA GLU A 193 6.20 3.36 16.08
C GLU A 193 7.36 2.38 15.82
N GLN A 194 7.10 1.08 15.65
CA GLN A 194 8.11 0.06 15.32
C GLN A 194 8.55 0.16 13.86
N ARG A 195 9.15 1.30 13.49
CA ARG A 195 9.45 1.66 12.10
C ARG A 195 10.37 0.66 11.39
N GLU A 196 11.24 -0.01 12.13
CA GLU A 196 12.21 -0.95 11.54
C GLU A 196 11.64 -2.36 11.28
N ALA A 197 10.41 -2.65 11.73
CA ALA A 197 9.79 -3.95 11.48
C ALA A 197 9.24 -4.03 10.04
N PHE A 198 9.94 -4.77 9.17
CA PHE A 198 9.53 -5.05 7.79
C PHE A 198 9.26 -6.55 7.57
N LEU A 199 8.47 -6.86 6.55
CA LEU A 199 8.23 -8.24 6.11
C LEU A 199 9.23 -8.58 5.00
N HIS A 200 10.42 -9.01 5.39
CA HIS A 200 11.48 -9.47 4.49
C HIS A 200 11.94 -10.86 4.87
N MET A 201 12.48 -11.60 3.89
CA MET A 201 13.20 -12.85 4.15
C MET A 201 14.53 -12.54 4.85
N GLN A 202 14.98 -13.45 5.72
CA GLN A 202 16.30 -13.33 6.34
C GLN A 202 17.42 -13.50 5.29
N PRO A 203 18.65 -12.99 5.56
CA PRO A 203 19.77 -13.10 4.63
C PRO A 203 20.16 -14.55 4.27
N ASP A 204 19.91 -15.50 5.18
CA ASP A 204 20.14 -16.94 4.98
C ASP A 204 18.99 -17.65 4.24
N GLY A 205 17.97 -16.89 3.82
CA GLY A 205 16.77 -17.41 3.15
C GLY A 205 15.72 -17.99 4.11
N SER A 206 15.96 -17.96 5.42
CA SER A 206 14.98 -18.41 6.42
C SER A 206 13.86 -17.40 6.66
N LEU A 207 12.80 -17.86 7.32
CA LEU A 207 11.69 -17.01 7.74
C LEU A 207 11.98 -16.46 9.14
N GLY A 208 11.82 -15.14 9.31
CA GLY A 208 11.94 -14.50 10.61
C GLY A 208 10.73 -14.78 11.53
N THR A 209 10.84 -14.37 12.80
CA THR A 209 9.69 -14.38 13.72
C THR A 209 8.78 -13.18 13.44
N TRP A 210 7.47 -13.42 13.43
CA TRP A 210 6.47 -12.39 13.09
C TRP A 210 5.96 -11.62 14.32
N GLU A 211 6.80 -11.45 15.34
CA GLU A 211 6.39 -10.93 16.66
C GLU A 211 5.89 -9.49 16.61
N SER A 212 6.48 -8.66 15.75
CA SER A 212 6.06 -7.27 15.53
C SER A 212 4.77 -7.14 14.70
N PHE A 213 4.19 -8.26 14.25
CA PHE A 213 3.03 -8.29 13.35
C PHE A 213 1.80 -8.91 14.00
N SER A 214 0.65 -8.42 13.56
CA SER A 214 -0.70 -8.89 13.93
C SER A 214 -1.52 -9.11 12.67
N CYS A 215 -2.62 -9.85 12.78
CA CYS A 215 -3.43 -10.19 11.64
C CYS A 215 -4.55 -9.18 11.38
N ARG A 216 -4.66 -8.76 10.12
CA ARG A 216 -5.85 -8.10 9.55
C ARG A 216 -6.59 -9.12 8.69
N CYS A 217 -7.68 -9.64 9.22
CA CYS A 217 -8.40 -10.74 8.59
C CYS A 217 -9.10 -10.34 7.30
N TYR A 218 -9.13 -11.28 6.35
CA TYR A 218 -9.93 -11.17 5.14
C TYR A 218 -11.42 -11.20 5.48
N GLN A 219 -12.24 -10.73 4.54
CA GLN A 219 -13.68 -10.79 4.67
C GLN A 219 -14.13 -12.23 4.94
N GLY A 220 -14.98 -12.40 5.96
CA GLY A 220 -15.45 -13.70 6.40
C GLY A 220 -14.61 -14.35 7.52
N TRP A 221 -13.52 -13.72 7.96
CA TRP A 221 -12.66 -14.23 9.04
C TRP A 221 -12.50 -13.24 10.20
N ALA A 222 -12.26 -13.76 11.40
CA ALA A 222 -12.15 -13.02 12.65
C ALA A 222 -11.17 -13.69 13.63
N GLY A 223 -10.97 -13.00 14.76
CA GLY A 223 -10.03 -13.40 15.80
C GLY A 223 -8.62 -12.85 15.58
N PRO A 224 -7.75 -12.95 16.59
CA PRO A 224 -6.40 -12.38 16.56
C PRO A 224 -5.47 -13.04 15.51
N THR A 225 -5.81 -14.24 15.07
CA THR A 225 -5.05 -15.04 14.09
C THR A 225 -5.89 -15.44 12.87
N CYS A 226 -7.07 -14.82 12.70
CA CYS A 226 -7.99 -15.08 11.58
C CYS A 226 -8.47 -16.52 11.42
N ARG A 227 -8.50 -17.29 12.51
CA ARG A 227 -8.93 -18.69 12.50
C ARG A 227 -10.45 -18.87 12.54
N GLU A 228 -11.17 -17.87 13.03
CA GLU A 228 -12.61 -17.98 13.27
C GLU A 228 -13.40 -17.47 12.05
N PRO A 229 -14.32 -18.26 11.49
CA PRO A 229 -15.22 -17.76 10.45
C PRO A 229 -16.23 -16.77 11.05
N ARG A 230 -16.45 -15.62 10.39
CA ARG A 230 -17.50 -14.67 10.77
C ARG A 230 -18.88 -15.21 10.36
N PRO A 231 -19.85 -15.32 11.28
CA PRO A 231 -21.21 -15.72 10.92
C PRO A 231 -21.83 -14.68 9.97
N GLY A 232 -22.31 -15.13 8.80
CA GLY A 232 -22.96 -14.30 7.78
C GLY A 232 -22.14 -13.95 6.53
N GLY A 233 -20.90 -14.45 6.40
CA GLY A 233 -19.97 -14.09 5.31
C GLY A 233 -19.96 -14.98 4.06
N ARG A 234 -20.88 -15.94 3.89
CA ARG A 234 -20.96 -16.67 2.61
C ARG A 234 -21.45 -15.70 1.53
N PRO A 235 -20.77 -15.57 0.38
CA PRO A 235 -21.43 -15.06 -0.81
C PRO A 235 -22.70 -15.88 -1.02
N LYS A 236 -23.84 -15.22 -1.26
CA LYS A 236 -24.96 -15.93 -1.87
C LYS A 236 -24.43 -16.51 -3.17
N GLU A 237 -24.26 -17.83 -3.24
CA GLU A 237 -24.23 -18.53 -4.53
C GLU A 237 -25.55 -18.15 -5.21
N ALA A 238 -25.46 -17.30 -6.23
CA ALA A 238 -26.58 -16.97 -7.09
C ALA A 238 -26.79 -18.18 -8.00
N ALA A 239 -27.99 -18.77 -7.91
CA ALA A 239 -28.55 -19.62 -8.95
C ALA A 239 -28.75 -18.82 -10.24
#